data_AF-A0A2S2QKH3-F1
#
_entry.id   AF-A0A2S2QKH3-F1
#
_cell.length_a   1.000
_cell.length_b   1.000
_cell.length_c   1.000
_cell.angle_alpha   90.00
_cell.angle_beta   90.00
_cell.angle_gamma   90.00
#
_symmetry.space_group_name_H-M   'P 1'
#
loop_
_entity.id
_entity.type
_entity.pdbx_description
1 polymer ?
#
loop_
_entity_poly.entity_id
_entity_poly.type
_entity_poly.pdbx_seq_one_letter_code
_entity_poly.pdbx_strand_id
1 'polypeptide(L)'
;MGRMHTPGKGISKSALPYRRSVATWLKSSSEDVKDHIFKLAKKGLTPSKIGVILRDSHGVAQVRFVTGNKILRIMKAMGLAPGLPEDLYHLIKKAVAIRKHLERNR
;
A
#
# COMPACT_ATOMS: atom_id res chain seq x y z
N MET A 1 12.43 19.09 1.91
CA MET A 1 11.01 19.03 1.51
C MET A 1 10.18 19.62 2.63
N GLY A 2 9.28 20.56 2.33
CA GLY A 2 8.33 21.09 3.33
C GLY A 2 7.11 20.19 3.48
N ARG A 3 6.38 20.32 4.60
CA ARG A 3 5.02 19.76 4.72
C ARG A 3 4.03 20.68 4.01
N MET A 4 2.95 20.11 3.45
CA MET A 4 1.99 20.87 2.63
C MET A 4 1.18 21.91 3.43
N HIS A 5 0.72 21.56 4.64
CA HIS A 5 -0.10 22.42 5.48
C HIS A 5 0.57 22.82 6.81
N THR A 6 1.87 22.55 6.97
CA THR A 6 2.61 22.91 8.18
C THR A 6 4.03 23.39 7.85
N PRO A 7 4.67 24.22 8.69
CA PRO A 7 6.00 24.78 8.40
C PRO A 7 7.15 23.77 8.60
N GLY A 8 6.86 22.51 8.93
CA GLY A 8 7.87 21.48 9.22
C GLY A 8 8.74 21.12 8.00
N LYS A 9 10.03 20.84 8.25
CA LYS A 9 11.05 20.53 7.23
C LYS A 9 11.63 19.10 7.34
N GLY A 10 11.01 18.22 8.14
CA GLY A 10 11.53 16.87 8.40
C GLY A 10 11.66 16.00 7.15
N ILE A 11 12.76 15.24 7.05
CA ILE A 11 13.10 14.39 5.91
C ILE A 11 13.14 12.93 6.38
N SER A 12 12.01 12.22 6.23
CA SER A 12 11.92 10.78 6.47
C SER A 12 11.17 10.12 5.31
N LYS A 13 11.82 9.16 4.65
CA LYS A 13 11.26 8.39 3.54
C LYS A 13 11.98 7.06 3.40
N SER A 14 11.34 6.08 2.78
CA SER A 14 12.01 4.83 2.42
C SER A 14 13.12 5.08 1.39
N ALA A 15 14.28 4.46 1.59
CA ALA A 15 15.38 4.43 0.64
C ALA A 15 15.40 3.06 -0.05
N LEU A 16 15.00 3.00 -1.32
CA LEU A 16 14.99 1.76 -2.08
C LEU A 16 16.43 1.36 -2.46
N PRO A 17 16.79 0.07 -2.38
CA PRO A 17 18.07 -0.41 -2.88
C PRO A 17 18.24 -0.13 -4.38
N TYR A 18 19.49 0.10 -4.80
CA TYR A 18 19.82 0.28 -6.22
C TYR A 18 19.50 -0.97 -7.04
N ARG A 19 19.92 -2.15 -6.54
CA ARG A 19 19.70 -3.45 -7.17
C ARG A 19 18.22 -3.81 -7.16
N ARG A 20 17.67 -4.10 -8.34
CA ARG A 20 16.24 -4.42 -8.56
C ARG A 20 15.96 -5.90 -8.81
N SER A 21 16.99 -6.73 -8.89
CA SER A 21 16.81 -8.17 -9.04
C SER A 21 16.29 -8.78 -7.75
N VAL A 22 15.48 -9.83 -7.87
CA VAL A 22 15.01 -10.61 -6.73
C VAL A 22 16.18 -11.29 -6.03
N ALA A 23 16.10 -11.44 -4.71
CA ALA A 23 17.11 -12.14 -3.93
C ALA A 23 17.03 -13.65 -4.16
N THR A 24 18.18 -14.33 -4.18
CA THR A 24 18.26 -15.78 -4.49
C THR A 24 17.61 -16.66 -3.43
N TRP A 25 17.51 -16.19 -2.18
CA TRP A 25 16.85 -16.91 -1.09
C TRP A 25 15.30 -16.80 -1.12
N LEU A 26 14.75 -15.88 -1.92
CA LEU A 26 13.30 -15.76 -2.07
C LEU A 26 12.78 -16.86 -2.99
N LYS A 27 12.13 -17.86 -2.41
CA LYS A 27 11.56 -19.02 -3.15
C LYS A 27 10.16 -18.77 -3.72
N SER A 28 9.54 -17.63 -3.42
CA SER A 28 8.19 -17.31 -3.89
C SER A 28 8.20 -16.96 -5.37
N SER A 29 7.34 -17.61 -6.15
CA SER A 29 7.14 -17.29 -7.57
C SER A 29 6.29 -16.03 -7.74
N SER A 30 6.26 -15.50 -8.97
CA SER A 30 5.38 -14.37 -9.31
C SER A 30 3.91 -14.71 -9.12
N GLU A 31 3.52 -15.95 -9.40
CA GLU A 31 2.15 -16.45 -9.31
C GLU A 31 1.74 -16.57 -7.84
N ASP A 32 2.62 -17.10 -6.98
CA ASP A 32 2.37 -17.16 -5.54
C ASP A 32 2.11 -15.77 -4.96
N VAL A 33 2.92 -14.78 -5.35
CA VAL A 33 2.76 -13.40 -4.85
C VAL A 33 1.43 -12.81 -5.33
N LYS A 34 1.02 -13.05 -6.57
CA LYS A 34 -0.28 -12.62 -7.10
C LYS A 34 -1.43 -13.26 -6.30
N ASP A 35 -1.33 -14.54 -5.97
CA ASP A 35 -2.34 -15.26 -5.18
C ASP A 35 -2.45 -14.74 -3.75
N HIS A 36 -1.31 -14.42 -3.12
CA HIS A 36 -1.32 -13.76 -1.81
C HIS A 36 -1.99 -12.39 -1.86
N ILE A 37 -1.69 -11.58 -2.88
CA ILE A 37 -2.35 -10.28 -3.11
C ILE A 37 -3.86 -10.49 -3.26
N PHE A 38 -4.29 -11.47 -4.05
CA PHE A 38 -5.71 -11.77 -4.26
C PHE A 38 -6.42 -12.15 -2.96
N LYS A 39 -5.83 -13.06 -2.17
CA LYS A 39 -6.38 -13.48 -0.86
C LYS A 39 -6.49 -12.30 0.11
N LEU A 40 -5.48 -11.44 0.16
CA LEU A 40 -5.47 -10.27 1.05
C LEU A 40 -6.44 -9.18 0.58
N ALA A 41 -6.56 -8.97 -0.74
CA ALA A 41 -7.52 -8.04 -1.33
C ALA A 41 -8.96 -8.47 -1.06
N LYS A 42 -9.27 -9.78 -1.16
CA LYS A 42 -10.60 -10.33 -0.79
C LYS A 42 -10.93 -10.14 0.70
N LYS A 43 -9.93 -10.08 1.57
CA LYS A 43 -10.12 -9.71 2.99
C LYS A 43 -10.39 -8.21 3.19
N GLY A 44 -10.43 -7.41 2.13
CA GLY A 44 -10.69 -5.96 2.18
C GLY A 44 -9.48 -5.13 2.59
N LEU A 45 -8.26 -5.67 2.47
CA LEU A 45 -7.04 -4.93 2.77
C LEU A 45 -6.67 -3.97 1.64
N THR A 46 -6.15 -2.81 2.02
CA THR A 46 -5.73 -1.79 1.06
C THR A 46 -4.36 -2.12 0.45
N PRO A 47 -4.05 -1.63 -0.77
CA PRO A 47 -2.76 -1.87 -1.42
C PRO A 47 -1.55 -1.58 -0.51
N SER A 48 -1.61 -0.49 0.28
CA SER A 48 -0.55 -0.12 1.20
C SER A 48 -0.32 -1.16 2.29
N LYS A 49 -1.40 -1.67 2.91
CA LYS A 49 -1.33 -2.74 3.93
C LYS A 49 -0.87 -4.08 3.33
N ILE A 50 -1.32 -4.41 2.12
CA ILE A 50 -0.90 -5.63 1.42
C ILE A 50 0.63 -5.62 1.23
N GLY A 51 1.19 -4.50 0.78
CA GLY A 51 2.64 -4.36 0.61
C GLY A 51 3.41 -4.54 1.91
N VAL A 52 2.88 -4.03 3.03
CA VAL A 52 3.49 -4.19 4.36
C VAL A 52 3.48 -5.66 4.80
N ILE A 53 2.36 -6.37 4.67
CA ILE A 53 2.25 -7.79 5.05
C ILE A 53 3.17 -8.67 4.20
N LEU A 54 3.26 -8.40 2.90
CA LEU A 54 4.16 -9.14 2.01
C LEU A 54 5.63 -8.94 2.39
N ARG A 55 6.00 -7.71 2.80
CA ARG A 55 7.35 -7.41 3.25
C ARG A 55 7.67 -8.07 4.60
N ASP A 56 6.78 -7.91 5.58
CA ASP A 56 7.07 -8.23 6.98
C ASP A 56 6.88 -9.72 7.28
N SER A 57 5.90 -10.39 6.64
CA SER A 57 5.60 -11.81 6.91
C SER A 57 6.10 -12.76 5.82
N HIS A 58 6.22 -12.32 4.58
CA HIS A 58 6.59 -13.19 3.45
C HIS A 58 7.98 -12.88 2.87
N GLY A 59 8.69 -11.87 3.39
CA GLY A 59 10.02 -11.48 2.92
C GLY A 59 10.04 -10.84 1.52
N VAL A 60 8.88 -10.50 0.95
CA VAL A 60 8.78 -9.88 -0.38
C VAL A 60 9.00 -8.37 -0.25
N ALA A 61 10.25 -7.93 -0.39
CA ALA A 61 10.63 -6.53 -0.20
C ALA A 61 9.93 -5.56 -1.17
N GLN A 62 9.82 -5.93 -2.45
CA GLN A 62 9.16 -5.12 -3.48
C GLN A 62 8.42 -6.01 -4.48
N VAL A 63 7.09 -5.94 -4.46
CA VAL A 63 6.21 -6.70 -5.37
C VAL A 63 6.53 -6.44 -6.85
N ARG A 64 6.91 -5.20 -7.18
CA ARG A 64 7.26 -4.82 -8.57
C ARG A 64 8.44 -5.63 -9.12
N PHE A 65 9.41 -5.99 -8.28
CA PHE A 65 10.60 -6.71 -8.73
C PHE A 65 10.34 -8.19 -8.94
N VAL A 66 9.40 -8.77 -8.20
CA VAL A 66 9.00 -10.18 -8.35
C VAL A 66 8.00 -10.36 -9.49
N THR A 67 6.99 -9.51 -9.57
CA THR A 67 5.83 -9.70 -10.48
C THR A 67 5.85 -8.83 -11.73
N GLY A 68 6.79 -7.88 -11.83
CA GLY A 68 6.87 -6.88 -12.91
C GLY A 68 5.86 -5.72 -12.80
N ASN A 69 4.82 -5.84 -11.97
CA ASN A 69 3.76 -4.85 -11.83
C ASN A 69 3.57 -4.37 -10.39
N LYS A 70 2.95 -3.19 -10.21
CA LYS A 70 2.58 -2.67 -8.88
C LYS A 70 1.29 -3.32 -8.38
N ILE A 71 1.12 -3.38 -7.07
CA ILE A 71 -0.05 -3.99 -6.39
C ILE A 71 -1.37 -3.48 -6.96
N LEU A 72 -1.55 -2.16 -7.12
CA LEU A 72 -2.78 -1.59 -7.66
C LEU A 72 -3.09 -2.06 -9.09
N ARG A 73 -2.07 -2.27 -9.93
CA ARG A 73 -2.26 -2.76 -11.30
C ARG A 73 -2.66 -4.24 -11.31
N ILE A 74 -2.07 -5.03 -10.42
CA ILE A 74 -2.44 -6.44 -10.22
C ILE A 74 -3.90 -6.54 -9.75
N MET A 75 -4.30 -5.72 -8.77
CA MET A 75 -5.68 -5.68 -8.28
C MET A 75 -6.69 -5.25 -9.36
N LYS A 76 -6.33 -4.27 -10.21
CA LYS A 76 -7.16 -3.87 -11.36
C LYS A 76 -7.33 -5.00 -12.36
N ALA A 77 -6.26 -5.71 -12.71
CA ALA A 77 -6.33 -6.85 -13.63
C ALA A 77 -7.22 -7.99 -13.09
N MET A 78 -7.31 -8.13 -11.77
CA MET A 78 -8.15 -9.13 -11.10
C MET A 78 -9.58 -8.66 -10.81
N GLY A 79 -9.96 -7.44 -11.19
CA GLY A 79 -11.29 -6.89 -10.91
C GLY A 79 -11.55 -6.56 -9.43
N LEU A 80 -10.51 -6.44 -8.61
CA LEU A 80 -10.58 -6.17 -7.16
C LEU A 80 -10.15 -4.74 -6.79
N ALA A 81 -10.10 -3.84 -7.77
CA ALA A 81 -9.69 -2.47 -7.51
C ALA A 81 -10.79 -1.72 -6.73
N PRO A 82 -10.42 -0.93 -5.71
CA PRO A 82 -11.40 -0.09 -5.01
C PRO A 82 -11.93 0.99 -5.96
N GLY A 83 -13.22 1.31 -5.84
CA GLY A 83 -13.85 2.36 -6.65
C GLY A 83 -13.31 3.77 -6.36
N LEU A 84 -12.80 3.98 -5.13
CA LEU A 84 -12.11 5.21 -4.74
C LEU A 84 -10.62 4.96 -4.51
N PRO A 85 -9.73 5.90 -4.89
CA PRO A 85 -8.32 5.84 -4.52
C PRO A 85 -8.12 5.79 -3.00
N GLU A 86 -7.17 4.98 -2.53
CA GLU A 86 -6.90 4.76 -1.10
C GLU A 86 -6.61 6.07 -0.36
N ASP A 87 -5.79 6.94 -0.93
CA ASP A 87 -5.39 8.20 -0.30
C ASP A 87 -6.60 9.15 -0.11
N LEU A 88 -7.45 9.24 -1.14
CA LEU A 88 -8.65 10.06 -1.10
C LEU A 88 -9.66 9.51 -0.08
N TYR A 89 -9.86 8.19 -0.08
CA TYR A 89 -10.74 7.53 0.90
C TYR A 89 -10.31 7.85 2.35
N HIS A 90 -9.01 7.84 2.65
CA HIS A 90 -8.52 8.14 4.00
C HIS A 90 -8.62 9.62 4.37
N LEU A 91 -8.50 10.54 3.40
CA LEU A 91 -8.78 11.97 3.64
C LEU A 91 -10.26 12.20 3.96
N ILE A 92 -11.16 11.59 3.18
CA ILE A 92 -12.61 11.67 3.42
C ILE A 92 -12.95 11.06 4.78
N LYS A 93 -12.42 9.88 5.09
CA LYS A 93 -12.63 9.20 6.38
C LYS A 93 -12.19 10.09 7.56
N LYS A 94 -11.05 10.77 7.45
CA LYS A 94 -10.57 11.71 8.48
C LYS A 94 -11.50 12.92 8.60
N ALA A 95 -11.92 13.51 7.49
CA ALA A 95 -12.80 14.67 7.48
C ALA A 95 -14.17 14.37 8.12
N VAL A 96 -14.75 13.21 7.82
CA VAL A 96 -16.01 12.75 8.43
C VAL A 96 -15.87 12.59 9.95
N ALA A 97 -14.76 11.98 10.41
CA ALA A 97 -14.50 11.82 11.84
C ALA A 97 -14.38 13.18 12.57
N ILE A 98 -13.67 14.14 11.98
CA ILE A 98 -13.53 15.50 12.53
C ILE A 98 -14.90 16.20 12.60
N ARG A 99 -15.70 16.16 11.52
CA ARG A 99 -17.02 16.80 11.49
C ARG A 99 -17.95 16.23 12.57
N LYS A 100 -18.03 14.91 12.69
CA LYS A 100 -18.83 14.24 13.72
C LYS A 100 -18.40 14.61 15.14
N HIS A 101 -17.10 14.81 15.36
CA HIS A 101 -16.58 15.27 16.64
C HIS A 101 -16.99 16.72 16.94
N LEU A 102 -16.84 17.63 15.97
CA LEU A 102 -17.20 19.04 16.11
C LEU A 102 -18.71 19.25 16.32
N GLU A 103 -19.56 18.43 15.72
CA GLU A 103 -21.02 18.50 15.91
C GLU A 103 -21.44 18.18 17.36
N ARG A 104 -20.69 17.33 18.07
CA ARG A 104 -20.99 16.93 19.46
C ARG A 104 -20.35 17.83 20.50
N ASN A 105 -19.24 18.49 20.16
CA ASN A 105 -18.41 19.27 21.08
C ASN A 105 -18.36 20.72 20.60
N ARG A 106 -19.54 21.33 20.48
CA ARG A 106 -19.70 22.73 20.09
C ARG A 106 -20.06 23.58 21.30
#